data_AF-A0ABD0YRV9-F1
#
_entry.id   AF-A0ABD0YRV9-F1
#
_cell.length_a   1.000
_cell.length_b   1.000
_cell.length_c   1.000
_cell.angle_alpha   90.00
_cell.angle_beta   90.00
_cell.angle_gamma   90.00
#
_symmetry.space_group_name_H-M   'P 1'
#
loop_
_entity.id
_entity.type
_entity.pdbx_description
1 polymer ?
#
loop_
_entity_poly.entity_id
_entity_poly.type
_entity_poly.pdbx_seq_one_letter_code
_entity_poly.pdbx_strand_id
1 'polypeptide(L)'
;MVNVHIVCRGIRCVTLQVSQAKPPEVMSHDVKNMKLNRPMSPHLSIYKPQLTSMMSISHRATGLIMIGYALVLAGASFTSYDVPRLVSIINDMHISGGLMFVIKYLLAFPVAYHMMNGVRHLVSVVPTLYFSYHRVFIGFRASMGL
;
A
#
# COMPACT_ATOMS: atom_id res chain seq x y z
N MET A 1 14.14 -49.45 15.36
CA MET A 1 13.01 -49.94 14.55
C MET A 1 12.13 -50.75 15.48
N VAL A 2 10.86 -50.39 15.65
CA VAL A 2 9.93 -51.14 16.52
C VAL A 2 9.04 -51.97 15.60
N ASN A 3 9.16 -53.29 15.68
CA ASN A 3 8.31 -54.21 14.91
C ASN A 3 6.96 -54.32 15.63
N VAL A 4 5.91 -53.74 15.05
CA VAL A 4 4.54 -53.93 15.53
C VAL A 4 3.97 -55.14 14.80
N HIS A 5 3.85 -56.27 15.51
CA HIS A 5 3.20 -57.45 14.96
C HIS A 5 1.69 -57.32 15.14
N ILE A 6 0.99 -57.03 14.04
CA ILE A 6 -0.47 -57.07 14.02
C ILE A 6 -0.88 -58.55 14.08
N VAL A 7 -1.73 -58.94 15.03
CA VAL A 7 -2.19 -60.32 15.17
C VAL A 7 -3.07 -60.67 13.95
N CYS A 8 -2.53 -61.46 13.03
CA CYS A 8 -3.23 -61.86 11.82
C CYS A 8 -3.92 -63.22 12.00
N ARG A 9 -5.24 -63.25 12.23
CA ARG A 9 -6.04 -64.48 12.20
C ARG A 9 -6.57 -64.72 10.78
N GLY A 10 -6.00 -65.70 10.07
CA GLY A 10 -6.58 -66.25 8.83
C GLY A 10 -6.28 -65.51 7.52
N ILE A 11 -5.51 -64.43 7.52
CA ILE A 11 -5.07 -63.69 6.31
C ILE A 11 -3.55 -63.45 6.39
N ARG A 12 -2.86 -63.43 5.23
CA ARG A 12 -1.40 -63.19 5.13
C ARG A 12 -0.98 -61.99 5.99
N CYS A 13 -0.08 -62.23 6.94
CA CYS A 13 0.32 -61.20 7.87
C CYS A 13 1.33 -60.24 7.22
N VAL A 14 0.99 -58.96 7.20
CA VAL A 14 1.87 -57.90 6.69
C VAL A 14 2.50 -57.21 7.90
N THR A 15 3.81 -57.37 8.06
CA THR A 15 4.57 -56.67 9.08
C THR A 15 4.80 -55.23 8.60
N LEU A 16 4.13 -54.26 9.23
CA LEU A 16 4.40 -52.84 8.98
C LEU A 16 5.64 -52.43 9.78
N GLN A 17 6.69 -52.02 9.07
CA GLN A 17 7.87 -51.42 9.68
C GLN A 17 7.56 -49.98 10.07
N VAL A 18 7.41 -49.72 11.36
CA VAL A 18 7.25 -48.35 11.86
C VAL A 18 8.63 -47.70 11.88
N SER A 19 8.90 -46.89 10.84
CA SER A 19 10.04 -45.98 10.84
C SER A 19 9.81 -44.86 11.86
N GLN A 20 10.82 -44.54 12.66
CA GLN A 20 10.78 -43.41 13.57
C GLN A 20 10.75 -42.12 12.74
N ALA A 21 9.72 -41.29 12.92
CA ALA A 21 9.67 -39.98 12.28
C ALA A 21 10.83 -39.12 12.80
N LYS A 22 11.71 -38.66 11.91
CA LYS A 22 12.73 -37.67 12.28
C LYS A 22 11.99 -36.38 12.68
N PRO A 23 12.27 -35.80 13.85
CA PRO A 23 11.68 -34.51 14.21
C PRO A 23 12.03 -33.49 13.12
N PRO A 24 11.09 -32.62 12.73
CA PRO A 24 11.36 -31.63 11.71
C PRO A 24 12.54 -30.77 12.16
N GLU A 25 13.49 -30.57 11.25
CA GLU A 25 14.57 -29.61 11.47
C GLU A 25 13.93 -28.24 11.75
N VAL A 26 14.17 -27.70 12.95
CA VAL A 26 13.61 -26.43 13.38
C VAL A 26 14.37 -25.33 12.65
N MET A 27 13.83 -24.93 11.51
CA MET A 27 14.32 -23.81 10.70
C MET A 27 13.25 -22.75 10.60
N SER A 28 13.67 -21.49 10.46
CA SER A 28 12.74 -20.38 10.21
C SER A 28 11.95 -20.63 8.92
N HIS A 29 10.69 -20.19 8.92
CA HIS A 29 9.78 -20.31 7.77
C HIS A 29 10.40 -19.78 6.47
N ASP A 30 11.08 -18.63 6.55
CA ASP A 30 11.64 -17.97 5.37
C ASP A 30 12.85 -18.74 4.83
N VAL A 31 13.74 -19.19 5.73
CA VAL A 31 14.89 -20.05 5.40
C VAL A 31 14.41 -21.35 4.75
N LYS A 32 13.32 -21.94 5.26
CA LYS A 32 12.71 -23.14 4.69
C LYS A 32 12.20 -22.90 3.27
N ASN A 33 11.49 -21.79 3.04
CA ASN A 33 10.94 -21.49 1.72
C ASN A 33 12.01 -21.12 0.70
N MET A 34 13.07 -20.42 1.13
CA MET A 34 14.26 -20.16 0.31
C MET A 34 14.96 -21.46 -0.07
N LYS A 35 15.18 -22.38 0.89
CA LYS A 35 15.78 -23.70 0.62
C LYS A 35 14.96 -24.56 -0.33
N LEU A 36 13.63 -24.45 -0.25
CA LEU A 36 12.69 -25.20 -1.08
C LEU A 36 12.37 -24.52 -2.43
N ASN A 37 12.93 -23.32 -2.71
CA ASN A 37 12.65 -22.53 -3.91
C ASN A 37 11.16 -22.38 -4.21
N ARG A 38 10.35 -22.14 -3.18
CA ARG A 38 8.90 -21.97 -3.37
C ARG A 38 8.62 -20.62 -4.03
N PRO A 39 7.90 -20.59 -5.17
CA PRO A 39 7.56 -19.33 -5.80
C PRO A 39 6.55 -18.55 -4.94
N MET A 40 6.67 -17.22 -4.93
CA MET A 40 5.64 -16.36 -4.35
C MET A 40 4.39 -16.38 -5.23
N SER A 41 3.22 -16.46 -4.61
CA SER A 41 1.97 -16.34 -5.34
C SER A 41 1.85 -14.96 -6.00
N PRO A 42 1.20 -14.87 -7.17
CA PRO A 42 0.88 -13.57 -7.76
C PRO A 42 -0.02 -12.80 -6.78
N HIS A 43 0.27 -11.52 -6.57
CA HIS A 43 -0.36 -10.69 -5.56
C HIS A 43 -0.86 -9.40 -6.22
N LEU A 44 0.01 -8.43 -6.49
CA LEU A 44 -0.36 -7.18 -7.16
C LEU A 44 -0.92 -7.38 -8.58
N SER A 45 -0.44 -8.39 -9.31
CA SER A 45 -0.85 -8.65 -10.69
C SER A 45 -2.26 -9.20 -10.84
N ILE A 46 -2.80 -9.87 -9.82
CA ILE A 46 -4.14 -10.47 -9.84
C ILE A 46 -5.11 -9.79 -8.87
N TYR A 47 -4.64 -8.83 -8.07
CA TYR A 47 -5.47 -8.14 -7.10
C TYR A 47 -6.43 -7.17 -7.80
N LYS A 48 -7.73 -7.27 -7.50
CA LYS A 48 -8.74 -6.33 -8.02
C LYS A 48 -8.56 -4.96 -7.37
N PRO A 49 -8.31 -3.88 -8.13
CA PRO A 49 -8.18 -2.54 -7.56
C PRO A 49 -9.44 -2.13 -6.79
N GLN A 50 -9.29 -1.77 -5.51
CA GLN A 50 -10.37 -1.29 -4.65
C GLN A 50 -10.22 0.22 -4.44
N LEU A 51 -11.32 0.94 -4.26
CA LEU A 51 -11.27 2.39 -4.03
C LEU A 51 -10.42 2.72 -2.79
N THR A 52 -10.50 1.91 -1.73
CA THR A 52 -9.72 2.07 -0.50
C THR A 52 -8.22 1.86 -0.72
N SER A 53 -7.83 0.85 -1.52
CA SER A 53 -6.42 0.61 -1.84
C SER A 53 -5.86 1.72 -2.72
N MET A 54 -6.63 2.18 -3.72
CA MET A 54 -6.23 3.30 -4.59
C MET A 54 -6.09 4.59 -3.80
N MET A 55 -7.05 4.93 -2.93
CA MET A 55 -6.98 6.14 -2.10
C MET A 55 -5.74 6.14 -1.18
N SER A 56 -5.39 4.98 -0.62
CA SER A 56 -4.18 4.81 0.21
C SER A 56 -2.89 5.06 -0.59
N ILE A 57 -2.77 4.47 -1.78
CA ILE A 57 -1.61 4.67 -2.66
C ILE A 57 -1.51 6.14 -3.07
N SER A 58 -2.61 6.76 -3.51
CA SER A 58 -2.66 8.17 -3.89
C SER A 58 -2.33 9.10 -2.72
N HIS A 59 -2.72 8.77 -1.49
CA HIS A 59 -2.36 9.57 -0.30
C HIS A 59 -0.85 9.55 -0.05
N ARG A 60 -0.21 8.38 -0.20
CA ARG A 60 1.26 8.27 -0.13
C ARG A 60 1.95 9.04 -1.26
N ALA A 61 1.47 8.89 -2.49
CA ALA A 61 2.03 9.58 -3.65
C ALA A 61 1.95 11.11 -3.51
N THR A 62 0.80 11.65 -3.11
CA THR A 62 0.63 13.09 -2.87
C THR A 62 1.49 13.61 -1.72
N GLY A 63 1.72 12.80 -0.68
CA GLY A 63 2.67 13.12 0.39
C GLY A 63 4.11 13.23 -0.11
N LEU A 64 4.56 12.29 -0.94
CA LEU A 64 5.89 12.34 -1.57
C LEU A 64 6.06 13.56 -2.48
N ILE A 65 5.02 13.90 -3.26
CA ILE A 65 5.02 15.10 -4.10
C ILE A 65 5.17 16.36 -3.24
N MET A 66 4.44 16.45 -2.12
CA MET A 66 4.55 17.59 -1.20
C MET A 66 5.93 17.69 -0.53
N ILE A 67 6.56 16.57 -0.20
CA ILE A 67 7.96 16.57 0.26
C ILE A 67 8.85 17.16 -0.83
N GLY A 68 8.65 16.78 -2.09
CA GLY A 68 9.33 17.39 -3.24
C GLY A 68 9.15 18.91 -3.31
N TYR A 69 7.93 19.41 -3.11
CA TYR A 69 7.66 20.86 -3.06
C TYR A 69 8.44 21.54 -1.93
N ALA A 70 8.43 20.95 -0.73
CA ALA A 70 9.17 21.48 0.41
C ALA A 70 10.68 21.53 0.15
N LEU A 71 11.23 20.49 -0.49
CA LEU A 71 12.66 20.44 -0.85
C LEU A 71 13.02 21.50 -1.90
N VAL A 72 12.17 21.71 -2.92
CA VAL A 72 12.39 22.75 -3.94
C VAL A 72 12.34 24.14 -3.30
N LEU A 73 11.38 24.41 -2.42
CA LEU A 73 11.29 25.68 -1.70
C LEU A 73 12.47 25.89 -0.75
N ALA A 74 12.88 24.86 -0.01
CA ALA A 74 14.06 24.90 0.83
C ALA A 74 15.34 25.16 0.01
N GLY A 75 15.46 24.51 -1.15
CA GLY A 75 16.53 24.75 -2.12
C GLY A 75 16.56 26.18 -2.65
N ALA A 76 15.39 26.73 -2.99
CA ALA A 76 15.25 28.10 -3.48
C ALA A 76 15.72 29.14 -2.45
N SER A 77 15.56 28.86 -1.14
CA SER A 77 16.05 29.72 -0.06
C SER A 77 17.57 29.88 -0.01
N PHE A 78 18.34 28.99 -0.66
CA PHE A 78 19.79 29.12 -0.81
C PHE A 78 20.20 29.99 -2.01
N THR A 79 19.25 30.39 -2.85
CA THR A 79 19.52 31.27 -3.99
C THR A 79 19.51 32.74 -3.57
N SER A 80 20.20 33.59 -4.32
CA SER A 80 20.18 35.05 -4.10
C SER A 80 18.94 35.74 -4.67
N TYR A 81 17.98 34.99 -5.23
CA TYR A 81 16.78 35.55 -5.82
C TYR A 81 15.70 35.77 -4.76
N ASP A 82 15.08 36.94 -4.80
CA ASP A 82 13.90 37.27 -4.03
C ASP A 82 12.61 36.78 -4.74
N VAL A 83 11.54 36.61 -3.97
CA VAL A 83 10.25 36.13 -4.49
C VAL A 83 9.71 37.03 -5.63
N PRO A 84 9.72 38.38 -5.53
CA PRO A 84 9.32 39.26 -6.63
C PRO A 84 10.10 39.02 -7.93
N ARG A 85 11.42 38.80 -7.86
CA ARG A 85 12.26 38.49 -9.02
C ARG A 85 11.92 37.14 -9.64
N LEU A 86 11.64 36.12 -8.83
CA LEU A 86 11.18 34.82 -9.33
C LEU A 86 9.84 34.95 -10.07
N VAL A 87 8.92 35.76 -9.54
CA VAL A 87 7.63 36.03 -10.18
C VAL A 87 7.81 36.79 -11.50
N SER A 88 8.71 37.79 -11.56
CA SER A 88 8.98 38.51 -12.81
C SER A 88 9.54 37.59 -13.88
N ILE A 89 10.50 36.71 -13.53
CA ILE A 89 11.05 35.71 -14.45
C ILE A 89 9.95 34.81 -15.00
N ILE A 90 9.01 34.36 -14.15
CA ILE A 90 7.88 33.52 -14.60
C ILE A 90 6.94 34.29 -15.53
N ASN A 91 6.70 35.57 -15.26
CA ASN A 91 5.88 36.43 -16.10
C ASN A 91 6.52 36.66 -17.46
N ASP A 92 7.83 36.86 -17.51
CA ASP A 92 8.62 37.09 -18.73
C ASP A 92 8.66 35.86 -19.65
N MET A 93 8.34 34.66 -19.14
CA MET A 93 8.19 33.45 -19.95
C MET A 93 6.92 33.46 -20.83
N HIS A 94 6.02 34.45 -20.67
CA HIS A 94 4.81 34.62 -21.48
C HIS A 94 3.96 33.35 -21.62
N ILE A 95 3.83 32.58 -20.53
CA ILE A 95 3.06 31.34 -20.49
C ILE A 95 1.59 31.64 -20.73
N SER A 96 0.94 30.88 -21.62
CA SER A 96 -0.47 31.07 -21.94
C SER A 96 -1.37 30.92 -20.70
N GLY A 97 -2.44 31.70 -20.62
CA GLY A 97 -3.35 31.69 -19.46
C GLY A 97 -3.96 30.32 -19.16
N GLY A 98 -4.28 29.55 -20.22
CA GLY A 98 -4.78 28.17 -20.08
C GLY A 98 -3.73 27.23 -19.47
N LEU A 99 -2.47 27.31 -19.91
CA LEU A 99 -1.39 26.51 -19.33
C LEU A 99 -1.11 26.91 -17.88
N MET A 100 -1.13 28.22 -17.58
CA MET A 100 -0.97 28.72 -16.23
C MET A 100 -2.07 28.21 -15.28
N PHE A 101 -3.31 28.09 -15.75
CA PHE A 101 -4.40 27.49 -14.98
C PHE A 101 -4.12 26.01 -14.65
N VAL A 102 -3.69 25.23 -15.64
CA VAL A 102 -3.37 23.80 -15.44
C VAL A 102 -2.22 23.62 -14.45
N ILE A 103 -1.17 24.44 -14.55
CA ILE A 103 -0.03 24.41 -13.62
C ILE A 103 -0.51 24.68 -12.18
N LYS A 104 -1.30 25.74 -11.98
CA LYS A 104 -1.86 26.08 -10.67
C LYS A 104 -2.73 24.95 -10.11
N TYR A 105 -3.56 24.34 -10.96
CA TYR A 105 -4.40 23.21 -10.57
C TYR A 105 -3.57 21.99 -10.14
N LEU A 106 -2.53 21.63 -10.91
CA LEU A 106 -1.65 20.50 -10.59
C LEU A 106 -0.81 20.74 -9.33
N LEU A 107 -0.47 21.99 -9.01
CA LEU A 107 0.16 22.36 -7.74
C LEU A 107 -0.81 22.25 -6.56
N ALA A 108 -2.04 22.73 -6.73
CA ALA A 108 -3.05 22.77 -5.66
C ALA A 108 -3.69 21.40 -5.35
N PHE A 109 -3.92 20.57 -6.38
CA PHE A 109 -4.65 19.31 -6.24
C PHE A 109 -4.01 18.31 -5.25
N PRO A 110 -2.69 18.04 -5.28
CA PRO A 110 -2.04 17.15 -4.31
C PRO A 110 -2.22 17.61 -2.87
N VAL A 111 -2.13 18.92 -2.61
CA VAL A 111 -2.29 19.50 -1.27
C VAL A 111 -3.72 19.31 -0.78
N ALA A 112 -4.71 19.67 -1.60
CA ALA A 112 -6.12 19.52 -1.26
C ALA A 112 -6.50 18.03 -1.02
N TYR A 113 -6.09 17.15 -1.93
CA TYR A 113 -6.35 15.71 -1.82
C TYR A 113 -5.70 15.11 -0.57
N HIS A 114 -4.43 15.45 -0.31
CA HIS A 114 -3.67 14.91 0.82
C HIS A 114 -4.29 15.36 2.16
N MET A 115 -4.68 16.62 2.26
CA MET A 115 -5.35 17.16 3.45
C MET A 115 -6.70 16.47 3.69
N MET A 116 -7.57 16.37 2.68
CA MET A 116 -8.88 15.72 2.82
C MET A 116 -8.76 14.24 3.20
N ASN A 117 -7.81 13.50 2.60
CA ASN A 117 -7.57 12.11 2.97
C ASN A 117 -6.92 11.98 4.35
N GLY A 118 -6.04 12.91 4.72
CA GLY A 118 -5.44 12.98 6.05
C GLY A 118 -6.50 13.15 7.14
N VAL A 119 -7.48 14.05 6.94
CA VAL A 119 -8.64 14.20 7.84
C VAL A 119 -9.41 12.87 7.96
N ARG A 120 -9.69 12.18 6.83
CA ARG A 120 -10.32 10.86 6.85
C ARG A 120 -9.51 9.84 7.67
N HIS A 121 -8.19 9.85 7.57
CA HIS A 121 -7.32 8.97 8.37
C HIS A 121 -7.39 9.31 9.86
N LEU A 122 -7.32 10.58 10.25
CA LEU A 122 -7.47 11.00 11.64
C LEU A 122 -8.82 10.61 12.23
N VAL A 123 -9.90 10.78 11.45
CA VAL A 123 -11.24 10.36 11.88
C VAL A 123 -11.31 8.84 12.08
N SER A 124 -10.63 8.05 11.26
CA SER A 124 -10.63 6.59 11.40
C SER A 124 -9.93 6.08 12.68
N VAL A 125 -9.11 6.90 13.32
CA VAL A 125 -8.45 6.57 14.60
C VAL A 125 -9.42 6.73 15.78
N VAL A 126 -10.44 7.59 15.65
CA VAL A 126 -11.43 7.85 16.71
C VAL A 126 -12.60 6.86 16.59
N PRO A 127 -12.74 5.87 17.51
CA PRO A 127 -13.71 4.77 17.35
C PRO A 127 -15.17 5.23 17.26
N THR A 128 -15.52 6.32 17.96
CA THR A 128 -16.87 6.88 17.99
C THR A 128 -17.28 7.56 16.67
N LEU A 129 -16.32 8.09 15.90
CA LEU A 129 -16.58 8.72 14.60
C LEU A 129 -16.53 7.70 13.44
N TYR A 130 -15.83 6.59 13.62
CA TYR A 130 -15.68 5.52 12.62
C TYR A 130 -17.03 4.88 12.22
N PHE A 131 -17.91 4.62 13.21
CA PHE A 131 -19.21 3.99 12.97
C PHE A 131 -20.16 4.86 12.13
N SER A 132 -20.02 6.19 12.23
CA SER A 132 -20.76 7.16 11.41
C SER A 132 -20.18 7.27 9.99
N TYR A 133 -18.86 7.32 9.85
CA TYR A 133 -18.17 7.43 8.56
C TYR A 133 -18.37 6.20 7.65
N HIS A 134 -18.45 5.00 8.22
CA HIS A 134 -18.70 3.78 7.45
C HIS A 134 -20.10 3.80 6.78
N ARG A 135 -21.11 4.39 7.43
CA ARG A 135 -22.45 4.57 6.86
C ARG A 135 -22.47 5.61 5.73
N VAL A 136 -21.70 6.70 5.84
CA VAL A 136 -21.61 7.75 4.81
C VAL A 136 -20.87 7.25 3.57
N PHE A 137 -19.77 6.50 3.74
CA PHE A 137 -19.00 5.98 2.60
C PHE A 137 -19.75 4.88 1.82
N ILE A 138 -20.48 4.02 2.52
CA ILE A 138 -21.41 3.06 1.89
C ILE A 138 -22.55 3.80 1.19
N GLY A 139 -23.11 4.84 1.81
CA GLY A 139 -24.16 5.67 1.19
C GLY A 139 -23.70 6.38 -0.08
N PHE A 140 -22.48 6.93 -0.09
CA PHE A 140 -21.91 7.61 -1.25
C PHE A 140 -21.64 6.62 -2.40
N ARG A 141 -21.11 5.44 -2.08
CA ARG A 141 -20.90 4.34 -3.03
C ARG A 141 -22.22 3.82 -3.63
N ALA A 142 -23.26 3.67 -2.80
CA ALA A 142 -24.60 3.31 -3.25
C ALA A 142 -25.22 4.40 -4.15
N SER A 143 -24.96 5.69 -3.88
CA SER A 143 -25.48 6.80 -4.68
C SER A 143 -24.78 6.99 -6.03
N MET A 144 -23.53 6.56 -6.16
CA MET A 144 -22.75 6.61 -7.42
C MET A 144 -22.87 5.34 -8.27
N GLY A 145 -23.67 4.35 -7.86
CA GLY A 145 -23.94 3.14 -8.66
C GLY A 145 -22.74 2.19 -8.83
N LEU A 146 -21.80 2.15 -7.86
CA LEU A 146 -20.59 1.32 -7.87
C LEU A 146 -20.57 0.18 -6.85
#